data_AF-A0A8T4BNJ0-F1
#
_entry.id   AF-A0A8T4BNJ0-F1
#
_cell.length_a   1.000
_cell.length_b   1.000
_cell.length_c   1.000
_cell.angle_alpha   90.00
_cell.angle_beta   90.00
_cell.angle_gamma   90.00
#
_symmetry.space_group_name_H-M   'P 1'
#
loop_
_entity.id
_entity.type
_entity.pdbx_description
1 polymer ?
#
loop_
_entity_poly.entity_id
_entity_poly.type
_entity_poly.pdbx_seq_one_letter_code
_entity_poly.pdbx_strand_id
1 'polypeptide(L)'
;MADKQPRSVYTHPMEVADQIFAKLGIIEGFLDFSHRFQFAENLIDCISIIKNCENQGMMVNQFSHKPIQTKLNDEMVDKLNQIWFQGGYLRTTYAIQRDNKYVVNEEYLFEYPDEIDHDTETIEQLPPLLGMKPKDEISSETPLKRIGVAVPECIAYANEDPTWLTESAKLKYEKNGNFYPYFETVGDILNSEHYTKDVPLNYYDNTTTTLFRTWKHFGDPIRVMCWKIARELKTPELVIVSEKKKLSVGNL
;
A
#
# COMPACT_ATOMS: atom_id res chain seq x y z
N MET A 1 49.62 -26.78 18.91
CA MET A 1 48.95 -26.73 17.60
C MET A 1 47.51 -26.37 17.88
N ALA A 2 47.14 -25.11 17.67
CA ALA A 2 45.79 -24.63 17.95
C ALA A 2 44.97 -24.82 16.67
N ASP A 3 43.95 -25.68 16.75
CA ASP A 3 42.91 -25.84 15.75
C ASP A 3 42.28 -24.48 15.46
N LYS A 4 42.64 -23.89 14.33
CA LYS A 4 41.92 -22.77 13.76
C LYS A 4 40.59 -23.34 13.27
N GLN A 5 39.54 -23.14 14.05
CA GLN A 5 38.16 -23.28 13.57
C GLN A 5 38.06 -22.58 12.20
N PRO A 6 37.37 -23.17 11.22
CA PRO A 6 37.11 -22.48 9.97
C PRO A 6 36.34 -21.22 10.33
N ARG A 7 36.96 -20.05 10.10
CA ARG A 7 36.22 -18.78 10.07
C ARG A 7 35.09 -19.04 9.10
N SER A 8 33.84 -18.99 9.57
CA SER A 8 32.69 -18.99 8.67
C SER A 8 32.94 -17.83 7.71
N VAL A 9 33.36 -18.15 6.49
CA VAL A 9 33.24 -17.22 5.39
C VAL A 9 31.74 -17.05 5.30
N TYR A 10 31.23 -15.93 5.81
CA TYR A 10 29.91 -15.46 5.46
C TYR A 10 29.97 -15.22 3.95
N THR A 11 29.76 -16.27 3.16
CA THR A 11 29.43 -16.16 1.76
C THR A 11 28.12 -15.42 1.73
N HIS A 12 28.18 -14.13 1.43
CA HIS A 12 27.33 -13.41 0.47
C HIS A 12 27.61 -11.91 0.62
N PRO A 13 28.40 -11.27 -0.26
CA PRO A 13 27.86 -10.02 -0.79
C PRO A 13 26.68 -10.47 -1.66
N MET A 14 25.46 -10.53 -1.10
CA MET A 14 24.29 -10.65 -1.98
C MET A 14 24.33 -9.41 -2.84
N GLU A 15 24.67 -9.60 -4.11
CA GLU A 15 24.74 -8.51 -5.05
C GLU A 15 23.37 -7.82 -5.09
N VAL A 16 23.34 -6.49 -5.21
CA VAL A 16 22.10 -5.69 -5.09
C VAL A 16 20.97 -6.25 -5.96
N ALA A 17 21.30 -6.71 -7.17
CA ALA A 17 20.35 -7.36 -8.07
C ALA A 17 19.70 -8.62 -7.49
N ASP A 18 20.45 -9.49 -6.81
CA ASP A 18 19.91 -10.71 -6.21
C ASP A 18 18.98 -10.42 -5.04
N GLN A 19 19.27 -9.37 -4.26
CA GLN A 19 18.38 -8.93 -3.19
C GLN A 19 17.04 -8.44 -3.76
N ILE A 20 17.10 -7.66 -4.84
CA ILE A 20 15.90 -7.15 -5.53
C ILE A 20 15.13 -8.31 -6.17
N PHE A 21 15.80 -9.24 -6.87
CA PHE A 21 15.15 -10.41 -7.47
C PHE A 21 14.47 -11.30 -6.42
N ALA A 22 15.11 -11.56 -5.28
CA ALA A 22 14.53 -12.34 -4.20
C ALA A 22 13.25 -11.68 -3.67
N LYS A 23 13.29 -10.37 -3.40
CA LYS A 23 12.10 -9.60 -2.97
C LYS A 23 11.00 -9.63 -4.04
N LEU A 24 11.34 -9.42 -5.31
CA LEU A 24 10.36 -9.48 -6.40
C LEU A 24 9.73 -10.86 -6.55
N GLY A 25 10.49 -11.95 -6.41
CA GLY A 25 9.94 -13.31 -6.41
C GLY A 25 8.92 -13.53 -5.29
N ILE A 26 9.18 -13.02 -4.08
CA ILE A 26 8.24 -13.05 -2.96
C ILE A 26 6.99 -12.22 -3.27
N ILE A 27 7.16 -11.03 -3.85
CA ILE A 27 6.07 -10.12 -4.25
C ILE A 27 5.14 -10.80 -5.27
N GLU A 28 5.68 -11.47 -6.30
CA GLU A 28 4.85 -12.22 -7.26
C GLU A 28 4.09 -13.37 -6.58
N GLY A 29 4.74 -14.10 -5.68
CA GLY A 29 4.06 -15.16 -4.90
C GLY A 29 2.85 -14.62 -4.12
N PHE A 30 3.00 -13.48 -3.43
CA PHE A 30 1.86 -12.88 -2.72
C PHE A 30 0.75 -12.37 -3.64
N LEU A 31 1.08 -11.91 -4.86
CA LEU A 31 0.07 -11.56 -5.85
C LEU A 31 -0.73 -12.79 -6.29
N ASP A 32 -0.06 -13.90 -6.59
CA ASP A 32 -0.70 -15.13 -7.06
C ASP A 32 -1.64 -15.73 -6.00
N PHE A 33 -1.27 -15.66 -4.73
CA PHE A 33 -2.09 -16.13 -3.60
C PHE A 33 -3.05 -15.06 -3.03
N SER A 34 -3.20 -13.90 -3.70
CA SER A 34 -4.09 -12.81 -3.29
C SER A 34 -3.83 -12.23 -1.88
N HIS A 35 -2.60 -12.33 -1.38
CA HIS A 35 -2.16 -11.78 -0.10
C HIS A 35 -1.80 -10.28 -0.23
N ARG A 36 -2.82 -9.44 -0.45
CA ARG A 36 -2.65 -8.03 -0.84
C ARG A 36 -1.80 -7.20 0.14
N PHE A 37 -1.94 -7.41 1.44
CA PHE A 37 -1.14 -6.68 2.44
C PHE A 37 0.33 -7.08 2.40
N GLN A 38 0.63 -8.38 2.37
CA GLN A 38 2.00 -8.88 2.29
C GLN A 38 2.67 -8.47 0.97
N PHE A 39 1.90 -8.48 -0.12
CA PHE A 39 2.34 -7.93 -1.40
C PHE A 39 2.78 -6.46 -1.27
N ALA A 40 1.91 -5.59 -0.71
CA ALA A 40 2.22 -4.18 -0.56
C ALA A 40 3.41 -3.91 0.37
N GLU A 41 3.46 -4.61 1.51
CA GLU A 41 4.54 -4.54 2.49
C GLU A 41 5.89 -4.91 1.87
N ASN A 42 5.95 -6.01 1.10
CA ASN A 42 7.20 -6.42 0.45
C ASN A 42 7.60 -5.49 -0.70
N LEU A 43 6.66 -4.87 -1.42
CA LEU A 43 7.00 -3.88 -2.44
C LEU A 43 7.58 -2.61 -1.81
N ILE A 44 7.00 -2.11 -0.71
CA ILE A 44 7.54 -0.99 0.08
C ILE A 44 8.97 -1.28 0.54
N ASP A 45 9.20 -2.47 1.10
CA ASP A 45 10.54 -2.92 1.49
C ASP A 45 11.52 -2.90 0.31
N CYS A 46 11.10 -3.42 -0.84
CA CYS A 46 11.91 -3.47 -2.05
C CYS A 46 12.29 -2.06 -2.53
N ILE A 47 11.34 -1.12 -2.50
CA ILE A 47 11.57 0.30 -2.83
C ILE A 47 12.62 0.88 -1.90
N SER A 48 12.49 0.65 -0.59
CA SER A 48 13.45 1.12 0.42
C SER A 48 14.86 0.58 0.17
N ILE A 49 14.99 -0.72 -0.15
CA ILE A 49 16.29 -1.32 -0.51
C ILE A 49 16.90 -0.61 -1.72
N ILE A 50 16.14 -0.45 -2.81
CA ILE A 50 16.61 0.21 -4.04
C ILE A 50 17.05 1.65 -3.73
N LYS A 51 16.25 2.41 -2.98
CA LYS A 51 16.57 3.80 -2.61
C LYS A 51 17.82 3.90 -1.73
N ASN A 52 17.99 3.01 -0.77
CA ASN A 52 19.20 2.95 0.04
C ASN A 52 20.44 2.64 -0.80
N CYS A 53 20.34 1.68 -1.72
CA CYS A 53 21.44 1.37 -2.65
C CYS A 53 21.74 2.51 -3.62
N GLU A 54 20.72 3.23 -4.09
CA GLU A 54 20.88 4.44 -4.93
C GLU A 54 21.66 5.53 -4.18
N ASN A 55 21.26 5.83 -2.94
CA ASN A 55 21.92 6.83 -2.11
C ASN A 55 23.37 6.46 -1.76
N GLN A 56 23.69 5.17 -1.67
CA GLN A 56 25.04 4.67 -1.41
C GLN A 56 25.89 4.52 -2.69
N GLY A 57 25.35 4.85 -3.87
CA GLY A 57 26.07 4.72 -5.14
C GLY A 57 26.32 3.27 -5.56
N MET A 58 25.53 2.32 -5.05
CA MET A 58 25.69 0.88 -5.31
C MET A 58 24.94 0.39 -6.56
N MET A 59 24.22 1.28 -7.24
CA MET A 59 23.41 0.97 -8.43
C MET A 59 24.28 0.92 -9.70
N VAL A 60 25.23 -0.02 -9.71
CA VAL A 60 26.23 -0.21 -10.76
C VAL A 60 26.02 -1.58 -11.39
N ASN A 61 25.99 -1.64 -12.72
CA ASN A 61 25.91 -2.89 -13.47
C ASN A 61 27.13 -3.77 -13.17
N GLN A 62 26.87 -5.05 -12.88
CA GLN A 62 27.90 -6.00 -12.44
C GLN A 62 28.93 -6.34 -13.50
N PHE A 63 28.57 -6.23 -14.79
CA PHE A 63 29.41 -6.59 -15.92
C PHE A 63 30.12 -5.38 -16.52
N SER A 64 29.40 -4.29 -16.78
CA SER A 64 29.98 -3.08 -17.39
C SER A 64 30.64 -2.16 -16.37
N HIS A 65 30.37 -2.37 -15.07
CA HIS A 65 30.82 -1.49 -13.97
C HIS A 65 30.41 -0.02 -14.14
N LYS A 66 29.38 0.25 -14.96
CA LYS A 66 28.80 1.57 -15.14
C LYS A 66 27.53 1.74 -14.29
N PRO A 67 27.21 2.96 -13.83
CA PRO A 67 25.93 3.23 -13.20
C PRO A 67 24.76 2.90 -14.14
N ILE A 68 23.72 2.27 -13.58
CA ILE A 68 22.48 2.03 -14.33
C ILE A 68 21.75 3.35 -14.57
N GLN A 69 20.96 3.41 -15.64
CA GLN A 69 20.16 4.59 -15.99
C GLN A 69 18.75 4.52 -15.40
N THR A 70 18.18 3.32 -15.24
CA THR A 70 16.83 3.18 -14.69
C THR A 70 16.79 3.56 -13.22
N LYS A 71 15.84 4.44 -12.87
CA LYS A 71 15.55 4.86 -11.50
C LYS A 71 14.07 4.67 -11.19
N LEU A 72 13.73 4.61 -9.91
CA LEU A 72 12.33 4.68 -9.47
C LEU A 72 11.80 6.09 -9.72
N ASN A 73 10.52 6.21 -10.05
CA ASN A 73 9.83 7.49 -10.14
C ASN A 73 9.48 7.96 -8.71
N ASP A 74 10.12 9.03 -8.27
CA ASP A 74 9.98 9.56 -6.90
C ASP A 74 8.55 9.99 -6.58
N GLU A 75 7.87 10.67 -7.52
CA GLU A 75 6.48 11.10 -7.33
C GLU A 75 5.55 9.90 -7.10
N MET A 76 5.75 8.80 -7.86
CA MET A 76 4.98 7.58 -7.67
C MET A 76 5.31 6.88 -6.34
N VAL A 77 6.59 6.88 -5.94
CA VAL A 77 7.01 6.33 -4.64
C VAL A 77 6.37 7.12 -3.50
N ASP A 78 6.35 8.45 -3.59
CA ASP A 78 5.78 9.33 -2.57
C ASP A 78 4.27 9.12 -2.44
N LYS A 79 3.54 9.09 -3.57
CA LYS A 79 2.10 8.77 -3.60
C LYS A 79 1.79 7.40 -3.00
N LEU A 80 2.60 6.39 -3.34
CA LEU A 80 2.44 5.03 -2.82
C LEU A 80 2.70 4.98 -1.31
N ASN A 81 3.76 5.64 -0.83
CA ASN A 81 4.08 5.77 0.60
C ASN A 81 3.00 6.54 1.35
N GLN A 82 2.45 7.60 0.77
CA GLN A 82 1.37 8.37 1.36
C GLN A 82 0.13 7.50 1.60
N ILE A 83 -0.34 6.77 0.57
CA ILE A 83 -1.49 5.86 0.73
C ILE A 83 -1.19 4.78 1.78
N TRP A 84 0.04 4.25 1.80
CA TRP A 84 0.43 3.18 2.71
C TRP A 84 0.53 3.63 4.18
N PHE A 85 1.19 4.75 4.45
CA PHE A 85 1.55 5.19 5.80
C PHE A 85 0.68 6.30 6.37
N GLN A 86 0.06 7.13 5.52
CA GLN A 86 -0.69 8.32 5.93
C GLN A 86 -2.18 8.24 5.59
N GLY A 87 -2.56 7.52 4.53
CA GLY A 87 -3.93 7.52 4.03
C GLY A 87 -4.17 8.72 3.10
N GLY A 88 -5.41 9.20 3.06
CA GLY A 88 -5.81 10.30 2.19
C GLY A 88 -7.29 10.63 2.39
N TYR A 89 -7.96 11.07 1.33
CA TYR A 89 -9.38 11.45 1.40
C TYR A 89 -10.18 10.81 0.27
N LEU A 90 -11.44 10.47 0.54
CA LEU A 90 -12.40 10.06 -0.46
C LEU A 90 -13.39 11.19 -0.68
N ARG A 91 -13.36 11.78 -1.87
CA ARG A 91 -14.38 12.73 -2.32
C ARG A 91 -15.48 11.96 -3.03
N THR A 92 -16.69 12.12 -2.54
CA THR A 92 -17.89 11.53 -3.15
C THR A 92 -18.76 12.66 -3.68
N THR A 93 -19.01 12.65 -4.99
CA THR A 93 -19.89 13.63 -5.65
C THR A 93 -21.25 13.00 -5.92
N TYR A 94 -22.31 13.73 -5.59
CA TYR A 94 -23.70 13.28 -5.70
C TYR A 94 -24.48 14.08 -6.75
N ALA A 95 -25.33 13.40 -7.50
CA ALA A 95 -26.42 14.03 -8.24
C ALA A 95 -27.67 14.06 -7.36
N ILE A 96 -28.35 15.20 -7.32
CA ILE A 96 -29.62 15.37 -6.61
C ILE A 96 -30.74 15.24 -7.64
N GLN A 97 -31.57 14.20 -7.52
CA GLN A 97 -32.78 14.03 -8.35
C GLN A 97 -33.98 13.76 -7.46
N ARG A 98 -34.98 14.65 -7.51
CA ARG A 98 -36.23 14.53 -6.71
C ARG A 98 -35.94 14.29 -5.22
N ASP A 99 -35.08 15.13 -4.65
CA ASP A 99 -34.62 15.09 -3.26
C ASP A 99 -33.79 13.86 -2.84
N ASN A 100 -33.51 12.93 -3.77
CA ASN A 100 -32.61 11.82 -3.52
C ASN A 100 -31.19 12.14 -3.99
N LYS A 101 -30.19 11.80 -3.16
CA LYS A 101 -28.77 11.86 -3.50
C LYS A 101 -28.32 10.54 -4.13
N TYR A 102 -27.70 10.60 -5.29
CA TYR A 102 -27.11 9.44 -5.99
C TYR A 102 -25.62 9.66 -6.19
N VAL A 103 -24.79 8.70 -5.80
CA VAL A 103 -23.34 8.76 -6.04
C VAL A 103 -23.07 8.75 -7.54
N VAL A 104 -22.36 9.77 -8.04
CA VAL A 104 -21.95 9.91 -9.45
C VAL A 104 -20.47 9.63 -9.62
N ASN A 105 -19.67 10.04 -8.64
CA ASN A 105 -18.22 9.90 -8.70
C ASN A 105 -17.64 9.65 -7.30
N GLU A 106 -16.59 8.83 -7.25
CA GLU A 106 -15.76 8.62 -6.08
C GLU A 106 -14.30 8.80 -6.49
N GLU A 107 -13.64 9.79 -5.90
CA GLU A 107 -12.27 10.16 -6.21
C GLU A 107 -11.40 10.09 -4.96
N TYR A 108 -10.23 9.48 -5.10
CA TYR A 108 -9.21 9.50 -4.05
C TYR A 108 -8.36 10.76 -4.17
N LEU A 109 -8.28 11.53 -3.10
CA LEU A 109 -7.46 12.72 -2.99
C LEU A 109 -6.30 12.47 -2.03
N PHE A 110 -5.12 12.94 -2.43
CA PHE A 110 -3.92 12.91 -1.58
C PHE A 110 -3.97 14.02 -0.52
N GLU A 111 -4.56 15.16 -0.85
CA GLU A 111 -4.67 16.32 0.03
C GLU A 111 -6.14 16.71 0.18
N TYR A 112 -6.45 17.39 1.28
CA TYR A 112 -7.80 17.91 1.48
C TYR A 112 -8.02 19.04 0.47
N PRO A 113 -9.13 19.04 -0.30
CA PRO A 113 -9.35 20.05 -1.32
C PRO A 113 -9.71 21.40 -0.70
N ASP A 114 -9.27 22.48 -1.34
CA ASP A 114 -9.53 23.85 -0.88
C ASP A 114 -10.99 24.27 -1.05
N GLU A 115 -11.67 23.74 -2.07
CA GLU A 115 -13.05 24.07 -2.42
C GLU A 115 -13.92 22.82 -2.42
N ILE A 116 -15.03 22.88 -1.67
CA ILE A 116 -15.97 21.78 -1.49
C ILE A 116 -17.38 22.34 -1.67
N ASP A 117 -18.14 21.75 -2.59
CA ASP A 117 -19.56 22.01 -2.67
C ASP A 117 -20.29 21.12 -1.65
N HIS A 118 -20.56 21.68 -0.46
CA HIS A 118 -21.22 20.95 0.62
C HIS A 118 -22.65 20.47 0.28
N ASP A 119 -23.28 20.99 -0.77
CA ASP A 119 -24.60 20.52 -1.19
C ASP A 119 -24.51 19.19 -1.95
N THR A 120 -23.48 19.06 -2.80
CA THR A 120 -23.32 17.95 -3.73
C THR A 120 -22.12 17.05 -3.44
N GLU A 121 -21.34 17.33 -2.41
CA GLU A 121 -20.09 16.62 -2.13
C GLU A 121 -19.91 16.29 -0.65
N THR A 122 -19.29 15.13 -0.40
CA THR A 122 -18.78 14.75 0.91
C THR A 122 -17.32 14.35 0.79
N ILE A 123 -16.55 14.61 1.85
CA ILE A 123 -15.15 14.22 1.94
C ILE A 123 -14.95 13.45 3.23
N GLU A 124 -14.52 12.20 3.09
CA GLU A 124 -14.18 11.31 4.18
C GLU A 124 -12.67 11.18 4.27
N GLN A 125 -12.11 11.31 5.47
CA GLN A 125 -10.71 10.98 5.70
C GLN A 125 -10.55 9.46 5.75
N LEU A 126 -9.74 8.93 4.83
CA LEU A 126 -9.41 7.51 4.80
C LEU A 126 -8.17 7.21 5.65
N PRO A 127 -8.20 6.13 6.46
CA PRO A 127 -7.04 5.70 7.21
C PRO A 127 -5.88 5.23 6.30
N PRO A 128 -4.64 5.16 6.81
CA PRO A 128 -3.53 4.55 6.09
C PRO A 128 -3.79 3.07 5.80
N LEU A 129 -3.39 2.60 4.61
CA LEU A 129 -3.57 1.21 4.23
C LEU A 129 -2.87 0.25 5.20
N LEU A 130 -1.68 0.60 5.72
CA LEU A 130 -1.01 -0.17 6.77
C LEU A 130 -1.87 -0.30 8.05
N GLY A 131 -2.59 0.77 8.40
CA GLY A 131 -3.50 0.82 9.55
C GLY A 131 -4.72 -0.07 9.38
N MET A 132 -5.10 -0.38 8.14
CA MET A 132 -6.18 -1.31 7.82
C MET A 132 -5.77 -2.78 7.89
N LYS A 133 -4.50 -3.12 8.12
CA LYS A 133 -4.10 -4.52 8.29
C LYS A 133 -4.81 -5.11 9.52
N PRO A 134 -5.58 -6.19 9.36
CA PRO A 134 -6.41 -6.72 10.44
C PRO A 134 -5.52 -7.31 11.55
N LYS A 135 -5.91 -7.10 12.80
CA LYS A 135 -5.17 -7.61 13.98
C LYS A 135 -5.60 -9.01 14.38
N ASP A 136 -6.87 -9.32 14.19
CA ASP A 136 -7.45 -10.61 14.55
C ASP A 136 -7.54 -11.51 13.31
N GLU A 137 -7.47 -12.83 13.52
CA GLU A 137 -7.71 -13.83 12.47
C GLU A 137 -9.06 -13.55 11.77
N ILE A 138 -9.12 -13.82 10.47
CA ILE A 138 -10.34 -13.62 9.69
C ILE A 138 -11.30 -14.77 10.04
N SER A 139 -12.09 -14.59 11.10
CA SER A 139 -13.30 -15.38 11.30
C SER A 139 -14.48 -14.67 10.65
N SER A 140 -15.27 -15.39 9.86
CA SER A 140 -16.51 -14.89 9.26
C SER A 140 -17.61 -14.66 10.29
N GLU A 141 -17.40 -15.05 11.56
CA GLU A 141 -18.42 -15.00 12.61
C GLU A 141 -18.36 -13.71 13.44
N THR A 142 -17.28 -12.94 13.34
CA THR A 142 -17.16 -11.67 14.07
C THR A 142 -17.78 -10.51 13.29
N PRO A 143 -18.83 -9.84 13.83
CA PRO A 143 -19.51 -8.73 13.15
C PRO A 143 -18.63 -7.48 13.00
N LEU A 144 -17.62 -7.34 13.87
CA LEU A 144 -16.63 -6.27 13.81
C LEU A 144 -15.24 -6.86 13.52
N LYS A 145 -14.44 -6.08 12.79
CA LYS A 145 -13.05 -6.35 12.46
C LYS A 145 -12.16 -5.35 13.16
N ARG A 146 -11.19 -5.84 13.93
CA ARG A 146 -10.18 -4.98 14.56
C ARG A 146 -9.10 -4.56 13.58
N ILE A 147 -8.98 -3.26 13.36
CA ILE A 147 -7.92 -2.63 12.57
C ILE A 147 -6.83 -2.00 13.46
N GLY A 148 -5.69 -1.66 12.87
CA GLY A 148 -4.52 -1.15 13.59
C GLY A 148 -4.63 0.32 14.00
N VAL A 149 -5.40 1.11 13.26
CA VAL A 149 -5.61 2.54 13.47
C VAL A 149 -7.03 2.82 13.95
N ALA A 150 -7.18 3.81 14.82
CA ALA A 150 -8.51 4.22 15.27
C ALA A 150 -9.12 5.19 14.25
N VAL A 151 -10.41 5.03 13.96
CA VAL A 151 -11.19 5.88 13.07
C VAL A 151 -12.39 6.46 13.83
N PRO A 152 -12.92 7.65 13.45
CA PRO A 152 -14.10 8.20 14.09
C PRO A 152 -15.29 7.24 14.02
N GLU A 153 -16.02 7.08 15.13
CA GLU A 153 -17.20 6.21 15.18
C GLU A 153 -18.30 6.69 14.23
N CYS A 154 -18.45 8.01 14.08
CA CYS A 154 -19.39 8.64 13.15
C CYS A 154 -19.11 8.31 11.69
N ILE A 155 -17.90 7.85 11.36
CA ILE A 155 -17.51 7.38 10.03
C ILE A 155 -17.62 5.84 9.98
N ALA A 156 -17.02 5.14 10.93
CA ALA A 156 -16.97 3.68 10.95
C ALA A 156 -18.36 3.02 10.95
N TYR A 157 -19.31 3.64 11.64
CA TYR A 157 -20.67 3.11 11.85
C TYR A 157 -21.74 3.89 11.08
N ALA A 158 -21.38 4.84 10.22
CA ALA A 158 -22.30 5.80 9.59
C ALA A 158 -23.50 5.15 8.87
N ASN A 159 -23.29 3.96 8.29
CA ASN A 159 -24.27 3.22 7.50
C ASN A 159 -24.85 2.00 8.22
N GLU A 160 -24.57 1.84 9.52
CA GLU A 160 -25.03 0.70 10.30
C GLU A 160 -26.30 1.03 11.09
N ASP A 161 -27.14 0.03 11.30
CA ASP A 161 -28.33 0.13 12.16
C ASP A 161 -27.91 0.08 13.65
N PRO A 162 -28.30 1.06 14.49
CA PRO A 162 -28.04 1.04 15.94
C PRO A 162 -28.50 -0.26 16.62
N THR A 163 -29.61 -0.85 16.17
CA THR A 163 -30.11 -2.12 16.73
C THR A 163 -29.14 -3.26 16.40
N TRP A 164 -28.67 -3.33 15.16
CA TRP A 164 -27.65 -4.31 14.75
C TRP A 164 -26.34 -4.14 15.51
N LEU A 165 -25.85 -2.91 15.69
CA LEU A 165 -24.64 -2.62 16.48
C LEU A 165 -24.77 -3.10 17.94
N THR A 166 -25.95 -2.91 18.50
CA THR A 166 -26.27 -3.31 19.87
C THR A 166 -26.41 -4.84 19.98
N GLU A 167 -27.21 -5.46 19.13
CA GLU A 167 -27.59 -6.88 19.27
C GLU A 167 -26.57 -7.83 18.68
N SER A 168 -26.03 -7.53 17.50
CA SER A 168 -25.06 -8.37 16.80
C SER A 168 -23.64 -8.02 17.23
N ALA A 169 -23.25 -6.75 17.10
CA ALA A 169 -21.89 -6.29 17.41
C ALA A 169 -21.61 -6.11 18.91
N LYS A 170 -22.64 -6.24 19.76
CA LYS A 170 -22.55 -6.17 21.23
C LYS A 170 -21.98 -4.85 21.74
N LEU A 171 -22.17 -3.75 21.00
CA LEU A 171 -21.83 -2.41 21.45
C LEU A 171 -22.86 -1.97 22.51
N LYS A 172 -22.57 -2.31 23.77
CA LYS A 172 -23.39 -2.01 24.94
C LYS A 172 -22.49 -1.59 26.10
N TYR A 173 -23.02 -0.77 27.00
CA TYR A 173 -22.37 -0.48 28.28
C TYR A 173 -23.21 -0.99 29.45
N GLU A 174 -22.55 -1.39 30.54
CA GLU A 174 -23.21 -1.83 31.75
C GLU A 174 -23.31 -0.67 32.75
N LYS A 175 -24.51 -0.46 33.30
CA LYS A 175 -24.75 0.50 34.38
C LYS A 175 -25.71 -0.12 35.40
N ASN A 176 -25.24 -0.28 36.64
CA ASN A 176 -26.00 -0.87 37.75
C ASN A 176 -26.56 -2.27 37.44
N GLY A 177 -25.80 -3.14 36.76
CA GLY A 177 -26.22 -4.50 36.41
C GLY A 177 -27.16 -4.61 35.21
N ASN A 178 -27.51 -3.49 34.57
CA ASN A 178 -28.30 -3.45 33.34
C ASN A 178 -27.42 -3.06 32.15
N PHE A 179 -27.65 -3.68 31.00
CA PHE A 179 -26.97 -3.36 29.75
C PHE A 179 -27.79 -2.40 28.90
N TYR A 180 -27.17 -1.31 28.48
CA TYR A 180 -27.76 -0.29 27.64
C TYR A 180 -27.07 -0.25 26.27
N PRO A 181 -27.80 0.03 25.17
CA PRO A 181 -27.19 0.30 23.87
C PRO A 181 -26.13 1.39 23.97
N TYR A 182 -25.01 1.22 23.26
CA TYR A 182 -24.03 2.31 23.14
C TYR A 182 -24.52 3.43 22.23
N PHE A 183 -25.26 3.09 21.16
CA PHE A 183 -26.01 4.01 20.32
C PHE A 183 -27.50 3.64 20.33
N GLU A 184 -28.38 4.59 20.60
CA GLU A 184 -29.83 4.37 20.55
C GLU A 184 -30.41 4.75 19.18
N THR A 185 -29.81 5.75 18.52
CA THR A 185 -30.27 6.30 17.25
C THR A 185 -29.13 6.48 16.25
N VAL A 186 -29.47 6.61 14.96
CA VAL A 186 -28.51 7.01 13.92
C VAL A 186 -27.92 8.39 14.21
N GLY A 187 -28.70 9.28 14.84
CA GLY A 187 -28.21 10.58 15.30
C GLY A 187 -27.07 10.47 16.31
N ASP A 188 -27.11 9.48 17.21
CA ASP A 188 -26.04 9.28 18.19
C ASP A 188 -24.73 8.84 17.53
N ILE A 189 -24.83 8.01 16.49
CA ILE A 189 -23.67 7.58 15.70
C ILE A 189 -23.04 8.80 15.00
N LEU A 190 -23.85 9.57 14.27
CA LEU A 190 -23.37 10.70 13.47
C LEU A 190 -22.77 11.81 14.34
N ASN A 191 -23.24 11.96 15.58
CA ASN A 191 -22.73 12.94 16.53
C ASN A 191 -21.66 12.39 17.49
N SER A 192 -21.21 11.14 17.31
CA SER A 192 -20.17 10.58 18.18
C SER A 192 -18.85 11.31 18.00
N GLU A 193 -18.26 11.77 19.10
CA GLU A 193 -16.92 12.38 19.16
C GLU A 193 -15.83 11.33 19.40
N HIS A 194 -16.19 10.07 19.54
CA HIS A 194 -15.27 8.99 19.90
C HIS A 194 -14.69 8.28 18.68
N TYR A 195 -13.63 7.52 18.94
CA TYR A 195 -12.87 6.78 17.93
C TYR A 195 -12.84 5.30 18.29
N THR A 196 -12.91 4.45 17.27
CA THR A 196 -12.93 3.00 17.41
C THR A 196 -11.86 2.33 16.54
N LYS A 197 -11.41 1.15 16.96
CA LYS A 197 -10.61 0.24 16.13
C LYS A 197 -11.41 -0.97 15.65
N ASP A 198 -12.61 -1.17 16.17
CA ASP A 198 -13.46 -2.32 15.89
C ASP A 198 -14.53 -1.87 14.89
N VAL A 199 -14.26 -2.06 13.61
CA VAL A 199 -15.07 -1.52 12.50
C VAL A 199 -15.95 -2.60 11.87
N PRO A 200 -17.12 -2.27 11.30
CA PRO A 200 -17.93 -3.24 10.57
C PRO A 200 -17.19 -3.80 9.36
N LEU A 201 -17.52 -5.03 8.95
CA LEU A 201 -16.93 -5.66 7.75
C LEU A 201 -17.17 -4.82 6.49
N ASN A 202 -18.37 -4.23 6.34
CA ASN A 202 -18.68 -3.37 5.19
C ASN A 202 -17.73 -2.17 5.11
N TYR A 203 -17.49 -1.48 6.23
CA TYR A 203 -16.53 -0.38 6.29
C TYR A 203 -15.12 -0.86 5.92
N TYR A 204 -14.69 -1.98 6.51
CA TYR A 204 -13.38 -2.56 6.27
C TYR A 204 -13.16 -2.94 4.79
N ASP A 205 -14.10 -3.66 4.19
CA ASP A 205 -14.00 -4.16 2.82
C ASP A 205 -14.04 -3.02 1.79
N ASN A 206 -14.93 -2.04 1.97
CA ASN A 206 -15.03 -0.88 1.09
C ASN A 206 -13.76 -0.02 1.17
N THR A 207 -13.33 0.32 2.39
CA THR A 207 -12.14 1.16 2.63
C THR A 207 -10.89 0.49 2.09
N THR A 208 -10.67 -0.79 2.39
CA THR A 208 -9.50 -1.53 1.89
C THR A 208 -9.54 -1.68 0.37
N THR A 209 -10.72 -1.89 -0.23
CA THR A 209 -10.86 -1.97 -1.70
C THR A 209 -10.47 -0.66 -2.36
N THR A 210 -10.98 0.47 -1.87
CA THR A 210 -10.63 1.80 -2.38
C THR A 210 -9.13 2.08 -2.23
N LEU A 211 -8.57 1.87 -1.04
CA LEU A 211 -7.14 2.10 -0.78
C LEU A 211 -6.25 1.20 -1.64
N PHE A 212 -6.55 -0.11 -1.75
CA PHE A 212 -5.75 -1.01 -2.59
C PHE A 212 -5.89 -0.70 -4.08
N ARG A 213 -7.06 -0.30 -4.55
CA ARG A 213 -7.28 0.11 -5.94
C ARG A 213 -6.36 1.30 -6.29
N THR A 214 -6.37 2.32 -5.45
CA THR A 214 -5.51 3.51 -5.64
C THR A 214 -4.04 3.16 -5.45
N TRP A 215 -3.68 2.42 -4.41
CA TRP A 215 -2.30 2.02 -4.15
C TRP A 215 -1.71 1.22 -5.31
N LYS A 216 -2.48 0.25 -5.86
CA LYS A 216 -2.04 -0.61 -6.96
C LYS A 216 -1.81 0.16 -8.26
N HIS A 217 -2.56 1.24 -8.49
CA HIS A 217 -2.35 2.13 -9.64
C HIS A 217 -0.90 2.64 -9.71
N PHE A 218 -0.27 2.93 -8.56
CA PHE A 218 1.14 3.33 -8.47
C PHE A 218 2.09 2.15 -8.25
N GLY A 219 1.65 1.15 -7.48
CA GLY A 219 2.44 -0.03 -7.13
C GLY A 219 2.81 -0.91 -8.32
N ASP A 220 1.90 -1.14 -9.26
CA ASP A 220 2.18 -1.99 -10.42
C ASP A 220 3.27 -1.40 -11.34
N PRO A 221 3.21 -0.11 -11.76
CA PRO A 221 4.30 0.52 -12.49
C PRO A 221 5.63 0.47 -11.75
N ILE A 222 5.63 0.73 -10.43
CA ILE A 222 6.83 0.69 -9.59
C ILE A 222 7.43 -0.73 -9.55
N ARG A 223 6.60 -1.76 -9.37
CA ARG A 223 7.03 -3.16 -9.44
C ARG A 223 7.70 -3.49 -10.77
N VAL A 224 7.15 -3.02 -11.90
CA VAL A 224 7.77 -3.20 -13.21
C VAL A 224 9.12 -2.48 -13.30
N MET A 225 9.25 -1.28 -12.73
CA MET A 225 10.54 -0.57 -12.66
C MET A 225 11.55 -1.31 -11.80
N CYS A 226 11.16 -1.88 -10.65
CA CYS A 226 12.04 -2.73 -9.83
C CYS A 226 12.58 -3.92 -10.63
N TRP A 227 11.74 -4.60 -11.43
CA TRP A 227 12.19 -5.66 -12.34
C TRP A 227 13.19 -5.17 -13.39
N LYS A 228 12.94 -3.99 -13.99
CA LYS A 228 13.87 -3.39 -14.97
C LYS A 228 15.23 -3.07 -14.32
N ILE A 229 15.22 -2.48 -13.14
CA ILE A 229 16.43 -2.18 -12.36
C ILE A 229 17.22 -3.46 -12.07
N ALA A 230 16.56 -4.50 -11.54
CA ALA A 230 17.21 -5.78 -11.23
C ALA A 230 17.87 -6.41 -12.47
N ARG A 231 17.18 -6.35 -13.62
CA ARG A 231 17.70 -6.83 -14.90
C ARG A 231 18.87 -5.99 -15.39
N GLU A 232 18.76 -4.66 -15.35
CA GLU A 232 19.81 -3.77 -15.82
C GLU A 232 21.08 -3.93 -15.00
N LEU A 233 20.99 -4.16 -13.68
CA LEU A 233 22.14 -4.48 -12.84
C LEU A 233 22.87 -5.78 -13.25
N LYS A 234 22.15 -6.72 -13.88
CA LYS A 234 22.63 -8.07 -14.28
C LYS A 234 22.72 -8.31 -15.79
N THR A 235 22.54 -7.29 -16.62
CA THR A 235 22.60 -7.47 -18.08
C THR A 235 24.04 -7.29 -18.57
N PRO A 236 24.64 -8.28 -19.25
CA PRO A 236 25.90 -8.06 -19.95
C PRO A 236 25.67 -7.03 -21.07
N GLU A 237 26.41 -5.91 -21.10
CA GLU A 237 26.43 -5.06 -22.28
C GLU A 237 26.93 -5.93 -23.45
N LEU A 238 26.14 -6.07 -24.51
CA LEU A 238 26.64 -6.57 -25.78
C LEU A 238 27.73 -5.59 -26.24
N VAL A 239 28.99 -5.96 -26.03
CA VAL A 239 30.12 -5.25 -26.64
C VAL A 239 29.95 -5.43 -28.15
N ILE A 240 29.31 -4.45 -28.80
CA ILE A 240 29.40 -4.32 -30.25
C ILE A 240 30.85 -3.91 -30.50
N VAL A 241 31.71 -4.90 -30.72
CA VAL A 241 33.04 -4.67 -31.25
C VAL A 241 32.81 -4.14 -32.67
N SER A 242 32.77 -2.82 -32.81
CA SER A 242 32.86 -2.20 -34.13
C SER A 242 34.28 -2.43 -34.62
N GLU A 243 34.55 -3.59 -35.22
CA GLU A 243 35.70 -3.77 -36.07
C GLU A 243 35.53 -2.85 -37.29
N LYS A 244 35.94 -1.59 -37.13
CA LYS A 244 36.21 -0.72 -38.27
C LYS A 244 37.41 -1.30 -38.99
N LYS A 245 37.11 -2.17 -39.95
CA LYS A 245 37.89 -2.44 -41.18
C LYS A 245 38.83 -1.28 -41.50
N LYS A 246 40.13 -1.48 -41.27
CA LYS A 246 41.21 -0.85 -42.04
C LYS A 246 42.08 -1.97 -42.61
N LEU A 247 41.50 -2.74 -43.53
CA LEU A 247 42.29 -3.33 -44.60
C LEU A 247 42.22 -2.32 -45.76
N SER A 248 43.22 -1.45 -45.78
CA SER A 248 43.56 -0.65 -46.95
C SER A 248 43.86 -1.61 -48.08
N VAL A 249 42.91 -1.76 -48.99
CA VAL A 249 43.20 -2.14 -50.37
C VAL A 249 43.94 -0.94 -50.97
N GLY A 250 45.25 -1.10 -51.13
CA GLY A 250 46.12 -0.15 -51.81
C GLY A 250 47.06 -0.95 -52.70
N ASN A 251 46.67 -1.08 -53.96
CA ASN A 251 47.50 -1.56 -55.05
C ASN A 251 48.83 -0.78 -55.08
N LEU A 252 49.94 -1.50 -55.22
CA LEU A 252 51.02 -1.26 -56.19
C LEU A 252 51.92 -2.50 -56.24
#